data_AF-A0A2S8YVB4-F1
#
_entry.id   AF-A0A2S8YVB4-F1
#
_cell.length_a   1.000
_cell.length_b   1.000
_cell.length_c   1.000
_cell.angle_alpha   90.00
_cell.angle_beta   90.00
_cell.angle_gamma   90.00
#
_symmetry.space_group_name_H-M   'P 1'
#
loop_
_entity.id
_entity.type
_entity.pdbx_description
1 polymer ?
#
loop_
_entity_poly.entity_id
_entity_poly.type
_entity_poly.pdbx_seq_one_letter_code
_entity_poly.pdbx_strand_id
1 'polypeptide(L)'
;MRIYMTGASCAGVTTLGENLASPFGMRHADIEDFFWLPTNPAFSTKRPVSERVPLIRQTLGDDDWLLTGSCMPWASQSDEPSLSGRNQAWHERWLSAQTSAVLEIDGANSAEKMAAEVSHSLARMNKDA
;
A
#
# COMPACT_ATOMS: atom_id res chain seq x y z
N MET A 1 8.65 6.03 -12.04
CA MET A 1 7.34 5.49 -11.63
C MET A 1 7.23 5.34 -10.10
N ARG A 2 6.10 5.77 -9.52
CA ARG A 2 5.82 5.70 -8.07
C ARG A 2 4.49 5.00 -7.86
N ILE A 3 4.48 3.85 -7.19
CA ILE A 3 3.30 2.99 -7.05
C ILE A 3 2.93 2.88 -5.58
N TYR A 4 1.67 3.13 -5.26
CA TYR A 4 1.10 2.80 -3.96
C TYR A 4 0.16 1.61 -4.12
N MET A 5 0.42 0.53 -3.37
CA MET A 5 -0.36 -0.70 -3.39
C MET A 5 -1.03 -0.92 -2.04
N THR A 6 -2.33 -1.15 -2.08
CA THR A 6 -3.15 -1.34 -0.88
C THR A 6 -4.20 -2.42 -1.13
N GLY A 7 -4.71 -3.01 -0.05
CA GLY A 7 -5.65 -4.12 -0.10
C GLY A 7 -6.18 -4.49 1.28
N ALA A 8 -7.05 -5.51 1.31
CA ALA A 8 -7.57 -6.06 2.56
C ALA A 8 -6.44 -6.63 3.44
N SER A 9 -6.69 -6.74 4.75
CA SER A 9 -5.74 -7.40 5.65
C SER A 9 -5.48 -8.84 5.17
N CYS A 10 -4.22 -9.25 5.21
CA CYS A 10 -3.78 -10.57 4.75
C CYS A 10 -4.01 -10.86 3.25
N ALA A 11 -4.27 -9.85 2.42
CA ALA A 11 -4.38 -10.03 0.96
C ALA A 11 -3.03 -10.25 0.25
N GLY A 12 -1.91 -10.32 1.00
CA GLY A 12 -0.59 -10.61 0.43
C GLY A 12 0.06 -9.43 -0.31
N VAL A 13 -0.42 -8.19 -0.11
CA VAL A 13 0.09 -6.99 -0.82
C VAL A 13 1.59 -6.77 -0.63
N THR A 14 2.13 -7.07 0.56
CA THR A 14 3.57 -6.97 0.83
C THR A 14 4.36 -7.94 -0.05
N THR A 15 3.98 -9.21 -0.07
CA THR A 15 4.61 -10.25 -0.88
C THR A 15 4.49 -9.98 -2.37
N LEU A 16 3.31 -9.52 -2.82
CA LEU A 16 3.10 -9.15 -4.23
C LEU A 16 3.97 -7.95 -4.62
N GLY A 17 4.02 -6.92 -3.78
CA GLY A 17 4.85 -5.73 -3.98
C GLY A 17 6.34 -6.06 -4.08
N GLU A 18 6.85 -6.93 -3.20
CA GLU A 18 8.24 -7.38 -3.24
C GLU A 18 8.59 -8.11 -4.55
N ASN A 19 7.73 -9.05 -4.96
CA ASN A 19 7.91 -9.82 -6.20
C ASN A 19 7.80 -8.96 -7.46
N LEU A 20 7.03 -7.87 -7.42
CA LEU A 20 6.92 -6.92 -8.52
C LEU A 20 8.05 -5.90 -8.52
N ALA A 21 8.55 -5.46 -7.37
CA ALA A 21 9.58 -4.44 -7.32
C ALA A 21 10.90 -4.92 -7.94
N SER A 22 11.28 -6.17 -7.66
CA SER A 22 12.51 -6.81 -8.16
C SER A 22 12.67 -6.75 -9.69
N PRO A 23 11.74 -7.26 -10.53
CA PRO A 23 11.91 -7.26 -11.99
C PRO A 23 11.86 -5.86 -12.62
N PHE A 24 11.27 -4.87 -11.95
CA PHE A 24 11.22 -3.49 -12.42
C PHE A 24 12.33 -2.59 -11.83
N GLY A 25 13.22 -3.15 -10.99
CA GLY A 25 14.29 -2.39 -10.35
C GLY A 25 13.81 -1.29 -9.40
N MET A 26 12.59 -1.41 -8.87
CA MET A 26 12.00 -0.43 -7.95
C MET A 26 12.43 -0.70 -6.51
N ARG A 27 12.53 0.36 -5.69
CA ARG A 27 12.61 0.18 -4.24
C ARG A 27 11.25 -0.21 -3.68
N HIS A 28 11.21 -1.15 -2.75
CA HIS A 28 9.98 -1.56 -2.06
C HIS A 28 10.07 -1.23 -0.57
N ALA A 29 8.97 -0.76 0.01
CA ALA A 29 8.82 -0.62 1.44
C ALA A 29 7.37 -0.91 1.86
N ASP A 30 7.15 -1.43 3.07
CA ASP A 30 5.83 -1.61 3.65
C ASP A 30 5.55 -0.56 4.72
N ILE A 31 4.35 0.04 4.72
CA ILE A 31 3.94 1.04 5.71
C ILE A 31 4.06 0.53 7.14
N GLU A 32 3.80 -0.77 7.38
CA GLU A 32 3.83 -1.36 8.71
C GLU A 32 5.24 -1.32 9.34
N ASP A 33 6.31 -1.33 8.52
CA ASP A 33 7.70 -1.21 8.99
C ASP A 33 7.98 0.13 9.67
N PHE A 34 7.22 1.16 9.30
CA PHE A 34 7.36 2.51 9.83
C PHE A 34 6.34 2.82 10.93
N PHE A 35 5.33 1.97 11.10
CA PHE A 35 4.20 2.25 11.97
C PHE A 35 4.55 2.11 13.47
N TRP A 36 5.40 1.14 13.82
CA TRP A 36 5.77 0.85 15.20
C TRP A 36 7.14 1.45 15.56
N LEU A 37 7.27 1.91 16.81
CA LEU A 37 8.57 2.19 17.40
C LEU A 37 9.26 0.86 17.78
N PRO A 38 10.60 0.80 17.70
CA PRO A 38 11.36 -0.39 18.11
C PRO A 38 11.43 -0.47 19.65
N THR A 39 10.34 -0.88 20.27
CA THR A 39 10.18 -1.01 21.72
C THR A 39 10.29 -2.46 22.17
N ASN A 40 10.52 -2.69 23.48
CA ASN A 40 10.38 -4.00 24.11
C ASN A 40 9.27 -3.92 25.18
N PRO A 41 8.14 -4.66 25.03
CA PRO A 41 7.82 -5.59 23.96
C PRO A 41 7.58 -4.90 22.60
N ALA A 42 7.79 -5.65 21.52
CA ALA A 42 7.55 -5.19 20.16
C ALA A 42 6.08 -4.84 19.94
N PHE A 43 5.82 -3.97 18.96
CA PHE A 43 4.46 -3.56 18.54
C PHE A 43 3.60 -2.95 19.67
N SER A 44 4.23 -2.34 20.67
CA SER A 44 3.52 -1.74 21.80
C SER A 44 3.28 -0.24 21.65
N THR A 45 4.16 0.47 20.94
CA THR A 45 4.06 1.93 20.78
C THR A 45 4.04 2.34 19.32
N LYS A 46 3.00 3.06 18.90
CA LYS A 46 2.85 3.59 17.53
C LYS A 46 3.78 4.80 17.34
N ARG A 47 4.52 4.83 16.24
CA ARG A 47 5.32 6.01 15.83
C ARG A 47 4.40 7.19 15.53
N PRO A 48 4.71 8.44 15.88
CA PRO A 48 3.90 9.61 15.48
C PRO A 48 3.87 9.81 13.96
N VAL A 49 2.75 10.30 13.41
CA VAL A 49 2.62 10.58 11.96
C VAL A 49 3.69 11.55 11.45
N SER A 50 4.05 12.54 12.28
CA SER A 50 5.12 13.52 12.00
C SER A 50 6.48 12.88 11.79
N GLU A 51 6.71 11.68 12.30
CA GLU A 51 7.96 10.92 12.12
C GLU A 51 7.84 9.85 11.03
N ARG A 52 6.64 9.26 10.82
CA ARG A 52 6.42 8.21 9.82
C ARG A 52 6.68 8.70 8.39
N VAL A 53 6.08 9.82 8.01
CA VAL A 53 6.13 10.31 6.61
C VAL A 53 7.55 10.70 6.20
N PRO A 54 8.34 11.45 7.00
CA PRO A 54 9.74 11.70 6.67
C PRO A 54 10.57 10.43 6.53
N LEU A 55 10.35 9.43 7.40
CA LEU A 55 11.09 8.18 7.37
C LEU A 55 10.79 7.37 6.10
N ILE A 56 9.51 7.25 5.71
CA ILE A 56 9.10 6.60 4.45
C ILE A 56 9.76 7.31 3.26
N ARG A 57 9.71 8.65 3.22
CA ARG A 57 10.33 9.44 2.16
C ARG A 57 11.84 9.23 2.09
N GLN A 58 12.50 9.18 3.25
CA GLN A 58 13.94 8.92 3.32
C GLN A 58 14.29 7.52 2.80
N THR A 59 13.50 6.50 3.14
CA THR A 59 13.75 5.12 2.70
C THR A 59 13.52 4.94 1.21
N LEU A 60 12.44 5.52 0.67
CA LEU A 60 12.10 5.41 -0.75
C LEU A 60 12.95 6.32 -1.65
N GLY A 61 13.39 7.47 -1.14
CA GLY A 61 14.13 8.46 -1.93
C GLY A 61 13.29 9.08 -3.05
N ASP A 62 13.97 9.65 -4.04
CA ASP A 62 13.34 10.32 -5.18
C ASP A 62 13.14 9.42 -6.40
N ASP A 63 13.82 8.27 -6.41
CA ASP A 63 13.80 7.24 -7.46
C ASP A 63 12.43 6.54 -7.58
N ASP A 64 12.38 5.53 -8.44
CA ASP A 64 11.21 4.68 -8.62
C ASP A 64 10.98 3.77 -7.42
N TRP A 65 9.73 3.76 -6.94
CA TRP A 65 9.36 3.01 -5.75
C TRP A 65 7.96 2.40 -5.80
N LEU A 66 7.80 1.36 -5.00
CA LEU A 66 6.55 0.68 -4.69
C LEU A 66 6.36 0.70 -3.17
N LEU A 67 5.28 1.31 -2.69
CA LEU A 67 4.92 1.36 -1.27
C LEU A 67 3.69 0.47 -1.03
N THR A 68 3.80 -0.54 -0.16
CA THR A 68 2.69 -1.42 0.20
C THR A 68 2.06 -1.05 1.54
N GLY A 69 0.80 -1.44 1.73
CA GLY A 69 0.12 -1.39 3.02
C GLY A 69 -1.04 -0.40 3.03
N SER A 70 -1.48 -0.01 4.23
CA SER A 70 -2.63 0.89 4.40
C SER A 70 -2.29 2.07 5.29
N CYS A 71 -2.40 3.28 4.74
CA CYS A 71 -2.33 4.52 5.52
C CYS A 71 -3.62 4.83 6.29
N MET A 72 -4.71 4.11 6.03
CA MET A 72 -6.00 4.38 6.65
C MET A 72 -6.07 3.79 8.07
N PRO A 73 -6.41 4.58 9.10
CA PRO A 73 -6.60 4.06 10.44
C PRO A 73 -7.75 3.03 10.46
N TRP A 74 -7.54 1.95 11.21
CA TRP A 74 -8.63 1.05 11.59
C TRP A 74 -9.62 1.79 12.50
N ALA A 75 -10.91 1.47 12.40
CA ALA A 75 -11.90 1.99 13.34
C ALA A 75 -11.48 1.65 14.77
N SER A 76 -11.21 2.66 15.60
CA SER A 76 -11.29 2.51 17.05
C SER A 76 -12.76 2.69 17.41
N GLN A 77 -13.38 1.67 17.98
CA GLN A 77 -14.80 1.62 18.32
C GLN A 77 -15.28 2.89 19.05
N SER A 78 -16.34 3.55 18.56
CA SER A 78 -17.71 3.47 19.12
C SER A 78 -18.61 4.59 18.55
N ASP A 79 -19.87 4.21 18.38
CA ASP A 79 -21.08 5.05 18.31
C ASP A 79 -21.38 5.78 16.97
N GLU A 80 -22.49 5.37 16.35
CA GLU A 80 -23.05 5.88 15.09
C GLU A 80 -22.30 5.55 13.77
N PRO A 81 -23.01 4.97 12.80
CA PRO A 81 -22.84 3.54 12.56
C PRO A 81 -22.66 3.16 11.09
N SER A 82 -22.66 4.13 10.16
CA SER A 82 -22.73 3.80 8.74
C SER A 82 -21.38 3.57 8.08
N LEU A 83 -20.31 4.28 8.47
CA LEU A 83 -19.00 4.11 7.84
C LEU A 83 -17.84 4.61 8.75
N SER A 84 -17.39 3.83 9.73
CA SER A 84 -16.12 4.10 10.43
C SER A 84 -15.08 3.01 10.11
N GLY A 85 -13.82 3.41 9.89
CA GLY A 85 -12.69 2.53 9.59
C GLY A 85 -12.51 2.14 8.11
N ARG A 86 -11.72 1.10 7.88
CA ARG A 86 -11.51 0.51 6.55
C ARG A 86 -12.70 -0.36 6.15
N ASN A 87 -13.59 0.19 5.35
CA ASN A 87 -14.63 -0.58 4.65
C ASN A 87 -14.53 -0.32 3.14
N GLN A 88 -15.16 -1.20 2.36
CA GLN A 88 -15.11 -1.14 0.90
C GLN A 88 -15.60 0.20 0.34
N ALA A 89 -16.71 0.74 0.84
CA ALA A 89 -17.27 2.00 0.36
C ALA A 89 -16.34 3.20 0.60
N TRP A 90 -15.64 3.25 1.74
CA TRP A 90 -14.60 4.25 1.98
C TRP A 90 -13.39 4.07 1.08
N HIS A 91 -13.02 2.81 0.82
CA HIS A 91 -11.92 2.50 -0.08
C HIS A 91 -12.22 2.99 -1.51
N GLU A 92 -13.40 2.66 -2.04
CA GLU A 92 -13.89 3.10 -3.35
C GLU A 92 -14.01 4.63 -3.42
N ARG A 93 -14.51 5.27 -2.35
CA ARG A 93 -14.59 6.73 -2.28
C ARG A 93 -13.20 7.38 -2.28
N TRP A 94 -12.24 6.81 -1.56
CA TRP A 94 -10.86 7.31 -1.56
C TRP A 94 -10.20 7.10 -2.92
N LEU A 95 -10.37 5.92 -3.55
CA LEU A 95 -9.85 5.61 -4.87
C LEU A 95 -10.40 6.56 -5.94
N SER A 96 -11.71 6.85 -5.93
CA SER A 96 -12.32 7.77 -6.90
C SER A 96 -11.88 9.23 -6.74
N ALA A 97 -11.30 9.59 -5.60
CA ALA A 97 -10.70 10.91 -5.38
C ALA A 97 -9.23 11.01 -5.82
N GLN A 98 -8.59 9.91 -6.23
CA GLN A 98 -7.20 9.92 -6.67
C GLN A 98 -7.08 10.49 -8.09
N THR A 99 -6.08 11.33 -8.30
CA THR A 99 -5.75 11.89 -9.63
C THR A 99 -4.75 11.01 -10.40
N SER A 100 -4.12 10.06 -9.73
CA SER A 100 -3.19 9.09 -10.32
C SER A 100 -3.95 7.91 -10.92
N ALA A 101 -3.35 7.21 -11.88
CA ALA A 101 -3.93 6.00 -12.45
C ALA A 101 -4.21 4.95 -11.35
N VAL A 102 -5.43 4.43 -11.32
CA VAL A 102 -5.86 3.37 -10.40
C VAL A 102 -5.99 2.07 -11.19
N LEU A 103 -5.34 1.01 -10.70
CA LEU A 103 -5.49 -0.35 -11.19
C LEU A 103 -6.16 -1.18 -10.10
N GLU A 104 -7.33 -1.74 -10.42
CA GLU A 104 -8.05 -2.67 -9.54
C GLU A 104 -7.67 -4.11 -9.88
N ILE A 105 -7.33 -4.89 -8.85
CA ILE A 105 -6.95 -6.30 -8.99
C ILE A 105 -7.88 -7.13 -8.14
N ASP A 106 -8.50 -8.14 -8.75
CA ASP A 106 -9.36 -9.08 -8.04
C ASP A 106 -8.52 -10.06 -7.21
N GLY A 107 -8.54 -9.84 -5.89
CA GLY A 107 -7.83 -10.63 -4.88
C GLY A 107 -8.32 -12.07 -4.73
N ALA A 108 -9.42 -12.48 -5.37
CA ALA A 108 -9.85 -13.88 -5.41
C ALA A 108 -9.01 -14.74 -6.38
N ASN A 109 -8.17 -14.12 -7.21
CA ASN A 109 -7.30 -14.82 -8.15
C ASN A 109 -6.02 -15.37 -7.49
N SER A 110 -5.32 -16.25 -8.20
CA SER A 110 -4.01 -16.72 -7.73
C SER A 110 -2.98 -15.58 -7.74
N ALA A 111 -1.96 -15.69 -6.88
CA ALA A 111 -0.88 -14.71 -6.78
C ALA A 111 -0.17 -14.50 -8.12
N GLU A 112 0.03 -15.58 -8.90
CA GLU A 112 0.66 -15.54 -10.22
C GLU A 112 -0.18 -14.75 -11.22
N LYS A 113 -1.51 -14.94 -11.19
CA LYS A 113 -2.43 -14.22 -12.08
C LYS A 113 -2.45 -12.73 -11.75
N MET A 114 -2.54 -12.39 -10.45
CA MET A 114 -2.48 -10.99 -10.00
C MET A 114 -1.16 -10.33 -10.40
N ALA A 115 -0.02 -11.01 -10.19
CA ALA A 115 1.29 -10.50 -10.56
C ALA A 115 1.44 -10.28 -12.08
N ALA A 116 0.90 -11.20 -12.89
CA ALA A 116 0.90 -11.07 -14.34
C ALA A 116 0.06 -9.87 -14.81
N GLU A 117 -1.12 -9.67 -14.22
CA GLU A 117 -2.02 -8.56 -14.53
C GLU A 117 -1.40 -7.20 -14.20
N VAL A 118 -0.79 -7.08 -13.01
CA VAL A 118 -0.06 -5.87 -12.61
C VAL A 118 1.13 -5.64 -13.54
N SER A 119 1.96 -6.65 -13.79
CA SER A 119 3.15 -6.52 -14.66
C SER A 119 2.78 -6.08 -16.08
N HIS A 120 1.71 -6.65 -16.64
CA HIS A 120 1.21 -6.28 -17.96
C HIS A 120 0.73 -4.83 -18.00
N SER A 121 0.02 -4.39 -16.96
CA SER A 121 -0.47 -3.02 -16.84
C SER A 121 0.66 -2.01 -16.71
N LEU A 122 1.66 -2.29 -15.86
CA LEU A 122 2.84 -1.44 -15.70
C LEU A 122 3.66 -1.35 -17.00
N ALA A 123 3.84 -2.46 -17.71
CA ALA A 123 4.55 -2.46 -18.99
C ALA A 123 3.85 -1.64 -20.08
N ARG A 124 2.52 -1.48 -20.02
CA ARG A 124 1.78 -0.58 -20.90
C ARG A 124 1.97 0.88 -20.50
N MET A 125 1.80 1.19 -19.21
CA MET A 125 1.98 2.55 -18.69
C MET A 125 3.39 3.10 -18.95
N ASN A 126 4.41 2.24 -18.92
CA ASN A 126 5.80 2.65 -19.17
C ASN A 126 6.14 2.83 -20.66
N LYS A 127 5.28 2.36 -21.59
CA LYS A 127 5.45 2.59 -23.04
C LYS A 127 4.80 3.89 -23.51
N ASP A 128 3.85 4.40 -22.74
CA ASP A 128 3.08 5.60 -23.04
C ASP A 128 3.66 6.86 -22.36
N ALA A 129 4.79 6.73 -21.63
CA ALA A 129 5.50 7.77 -20.90
C ALA A 129 6.78 8.20 -21.65
#